data_AF-A0A3B8VCL4-F1
#
_entry.id   AF-A0A3B8VCL4-F1
#
_cell.length_a   1.000
_cell.length_b   1.000
_cell.length_c   1.000
_cell.angle_alpha   90.00
_cell.angle_beta   90.00
_cell.angle_gamma   90.00
#
_symmetry.space_group_name_H-M   'P 1'
#
loop_
_entity.id
_entity.type
_entity.pdbx_description
1 polymer ?
#
loop_
_entity_poly.entity_id
_entity_poly.type
_entity_poly.pdbx_seq_one_letter_code
_entity_poly.pdbx_strand_id
1 'polypeptide(L)'
;MIKREKEMKYLSFDIECCDGRHICEFGYVVVDEKFNVLERDCITMNPEYKFALTGREHEKDILLAYPEEIYYNSPTFDYYYTKIKDLLTMPDCKIIGFSLYHDSAFLATA
;
A
#
# COMPACT_ATOMS: atom_id res chain seq x y z
N MET A 1 19.95 34.38 -1.64
CA MET A 1 19.58 32.96 -1.47
C MET A 1 18.41 32.67 -2.39
N ILE A 2 18.59 31.83 -3.41
CA ILE A 2 17.48 31.39 -4.25
C ILE A 2 16.71 30.37 -3.41
N LYS A 3 15.46 30.68 -3.03
CA LYS A 3 14.54 29.66 -2.53
C LYS A 3 14.32 28.70 -3.72
N ARG A 4 14.88 27.49 -3.66
CA ARG A 4 14.38 26.42 -4.52
C ARG A 4 12.90 26.25 -4.15
N GLU A 5 12.02 26.37 -5.14
CA GLU A 5 10.65 25.90 -4.97
C GLU A 5 10.73 24.43 -4.54
N LYS A 6 10.02 24.09 -3.46
CA LYS A 6 9.88 22.70 -3.04
C LYS A 6 9.06 22.01 -4.12
N GLU A 7 9.67 21.02 -4.76
CA GLU A 7 9.03 20.24 -5.81
C GLU A 7 7.95 19.36 -5.17
N MET A 8 6.68 19.65 -5.48
CA MET A 8 5.52 18.89 -4.99
C MET A 8 5.61 17.45 -5.48
N LYS A 9 5.18 16.52 -4.64
CA LYS A 9 5.08 15.10 -5.00
C LYS A 9 3.64 14.62 -4.93
N TYR A 10 3.36 13.57 -5.68
CA TYR A 10 2.12 12.81 -5.54
C TYR A 10 2.43 11.39 -5.10
N LEU A 11 1.65 10.88 -4.14
CA LEU A 11 1.66 9.48 -3.73
C LEU A 11 0.33 8.86 -4.18
N SER A 12 0.42 7.76 -4.92
CA SER A 12 -0.70 6.84 -5.11
C SER A 12 -0.34 5.51 -4.47
N PHE A 13 -1.29 4.90 -3.76
CA PHE A 13 -1.13 3.59 -3.16
C PHE A 13 -2.42 2.79 -3.27
N ASP A 14 -2.29 1.49 -3.12
CA ASP A 14 -3.36 0.49 -3.17
C ASP A 14 -3.02 -0.64 -2.19
N ILE A 15 -4.04 -1.23 -1.56
CA ILE A 15 -3.87 -2.25 -0.51
C ILE A 15 -4.64 -3.51 -0.89
N GLU A 16 -3.94 -4.65 -0.85
CA GLU A 16 -4.57 -5.97 -1.01
C GLU A 16 -4.63 -6.70 0.33
N CYS A 17 -5.69 -7.49 0.49
CA CYS A 17 -5.95 -8.26 1.70
C CYS A 17 -6.03 -9.77 1.41
N CYS A 18 -5.56 -10.61 2.33
CA CYS A 18 -5.55 -12.07 2.15
C CYS A 18 -6.96 -12.71 2.20
N ASP A 19 -7.94 -11.98 2.72
CA ASP A 19 -9.32 -12.41 2.93
C ASP A 19 -10.35 -11.27 2.77
N GLY A 20 -9.93 -10.14 2.18
CA GLY A 20 -10.74 -8.91 2.09
C GLY A 20 -10.72 -8.02 3.34
N ARG A 21 -9.95 -8.37 4.39
CA ARG A 21 -9.88 -7.63 5.65
C ARG A 21 -8.47 -7.41 6.19
N HIS A 22 -7.61 -8.42 6.11
CA HIS A 22 -6.27 -8.38 6.68
C HIS A 22 -5.23 -8.09 5.59
N ILE A 23 -4.48 -7.01 5.76
CA ILE A 23 -3.50 -6.52 4.78
C ILE A 23 -2.42 -7.58 4.53
N CYS A 24 -2.15 -7.85 3.25
CA CYS A 24 -0.98 -8.62 2.83
C CYS A 24 -0.11 -7.89 1.80
N GLU A 25 -0.59 -6.78 1.22
CA GLU A 25 0.18 -5.99 0.26
C GLU A 25 -0.05 -4.49 0.43
N PHE A 26 1.03 -3.71 0.31
CA PHE A 26 0.97 -2.24 0.18
C PHE A 26 1.75 -1.84 -1.07
N GLY A 27 1.02 -1.62 -2.17
CA GLY A 27 1.57 -1.12 -3.43
C GLY A 27 1.60 0.41 -3.44
N TYR A 28 2.70 1.01 -3.90
CA TYR A 28 2.76 2.47 -4.03
C TYR A 28 3.62 2.96 -5.19
N VAL A 29 3.33 4.20 -5.61
CA VAL A 29 4.15 4.98 -6.53
C VAL A 29 4.20 6.43 -6.06
N VAL A 30 5.41 6.97 -6.02
CA VAL A 30 5.69 8.39 -5.81
C VAL A 30 6.09 9.00 -7.15
N VAL A 31 5.41 10.08 -7.55
CA VAL A 31 5.70 10.82 -8.79
C VAL A 31 5.92 12.30 -8.53
N ASP A 32 6.63 12.96 -9.44
CA ASP A 32 6.75 14.42 -9.47
C ASP A 32 5.50 15.09 -10.11
N GLU A 33 5.52 16.42 -10.23
CA GLU A 33 4.41 17.18 -10.83
C GLU A 33 4.14 16.89 -12.31
N LYS A 34 5.10 16.28 -13.00
CA LYS A 34 4.99 15.88 -14.41
C LYS A 34 4.66 14.39 -14.54
N PHE A 35 4.33 13.73 -13.43
CA PHE A 35 4.05 12.31 -13.33
C PHE A 35 5.26 11.42 -13.71
N ASN A 36 6.49 11.92 -13.58
CA ASN A 36 7.66 11.05 -13.66
C ASN A 36 7.75 10.22 -12.38
N VAL A 37 7.97 8.91 -12.53
CA VAL A 37 8.15 8.01 -11.38
C VAL A 37 9.46 8.32 -10.68
N LEU A 38 9.37 8.70 -9.41
CA LEU A 38 10.52 8.91 -8.53
C LEU A 38 10.86 7.63 -7.76
N GLU A 39 9.82 6.95 -7.27
CA GLU A 39 9.93 5.72 -6.51
C GLU A 39 8.66 4.88 -6.72
N ARG A 40 8.79 3.57 -6.73
CA ARG A 40 7.66 2.65 -6.65
C ARG A 40 8.13 1.35 -6.02
N ASP A 41 7.23 0.69 -5.31
CA ASP A 41 7.47 -0.61 -4.72
C ASP A 41 6.13 -1.32 -4.46
N CYS A 42 6.20 -2.62 -4.24
CA CYS A 42 5.09 -3.45 -3.80
C CYS A 42 5.57 -4.21 -2.56
N ILE A 43 5.10 -3.78 -1.39
CA ILE A 43 5.49 -4.37 -0.12
C ILE A 43 4.58 -5.56 0.13
N THR A 44 5.12 -6.78 0.07
CA THR A 44 4.44 -7.98 0.55
C THR A 44 4.64 -8.12 2.06
N MET A 45 3.59 -8.53 2.77
CA MET A 45 3.59 -8.64 4.22
C MET A 45 2.99 -9.98 4.62
N ASN A 46 3.49 -10.55 5.71
CA ASN A 46 2.79 -11.66 6.34
C ASN A 46 1.55 -11.10 7.05
N PRO A 47 0.33 -11.49 6.63
CA PRO A 47 -0.89 -10.97 7.23
C PRO A 47 -1.11 -11.53 8.64
N GLU A 48 -0.42 -12.59 9.05
CA GLU A 48 -0.69 -13.38 10.27
C GLU A 48 -2.09 -14.04 10.27
N TYR A 49 -2.71 -14.13 9.10
CA TYR A 49 -3.99 -14.79 8.85
C TYR A 49 -3.90 -15.76 7.68
N LYS A 50 -4.88 -16.67 7.58
CA LYS A 50 -4.98 -17.59 6.45
C LYS A 50 -5.55 -16.87 5.23
N PHE A 51 -5.00 -17.18 4.07
CA PHE A 51 -5.59 -16.76 2.81
C PHE A 51 -6.94 -17.44 2.59
N ALA A 52 -7.95 -16.64 2.29
CA ALA A 52 -9.31 -17.10 2.04
C ALA A 52 -9.76 -16.53 0.69
N LEU A 53 -9.07 -16.90 -0.39
CA LEU A 53 -9.11 -16.21 -1.70
C LEU A 53 -10.40 -16.38 -2.50
N THR A 54 -11.14 -17.47 -2.30
CA THR A 54 -12.32 -17.81 -3.08
C THR A 54 -13.50 -18.21 -2.20
N GLY A 55 -14.71 -18.17 -2.76
CA GLY A 55 -15.91 -18.68 -2.09
C GLY A 55 -16.41 -17.83 -0.91
N ARG A 56 -16.00 -16.56 -0.86
CA ARG A 56 -16.49 -15.57 0.11
C ARG A 56 -17.90 -15.12 -0.30
N GLU A 57 -18.83 -15.13 0.65
CA GLU A 57 -20.24 -14.82 0.39
C GLU A 57 -20.40 -13.36 -0.10
N HIS A 58 -21.05 -13.18 -1.26
CA HIS A 58 -21.26 -11.87 -1.91
C HIS A 58 -19.99 -11.11 -2.33
N GLU A 59 -18.81 -11.73 -2.28
CA GLU A 59 -17.56 -11.12 -2.70
C GLU A 59 -17.00 -11.80 -3.96
N LYS A 60 -16.22 -11.05 -4.74
CA LYS A 60 -15.47 -11.63 -5.87
C LYS A 60 -14.25 -12.36 -5.33
N ASP A 61 -13.78 -13.38 -6.04
CA ASP A 61 -12.50 -14.04 -5.76
C ASP A 61 -11.32 -13.04 -5.84
N ILE A 62 -10.33 -13.21 -4.97
CA ILE A 62 -9.08 -12.41 -4.95
C ILE A 62 -8.00 -13.17 -5.73
N LEU A 63 -7.26 -12.43 -6.55
CA LEU A 63 -6.09 -12.93 -7.26
C LEU A 63 -4.85 -12.25 -6.67
N LEU A 64 -3.94 -13.04 -6.11
CA LEU A 64 -2.69 -12.53 -5.57
C LEU A 64 -1.68 -12.26 -6.68
N ALA A 65 -0.84 -11.24 -6.49
CA ALA A 65 0.29 -10.96 -7.37
C ALA A 65 1.40 -12.01 -7.23
N TYR A 66 1.52 -12.61 -6.04
CA TYR A 66 2.55 -13.57 -5.67
C TYR A 66 1.95 -14.87 -5.07
N PRO A 67 2.71 -15.97 -4.99
CA PRO A 67 2.31 -17.15 -4.21
C PRO A 67 2.17 -16.83 -2.71
N GLU A 68 1.24 -17.48 -2.01
CA GLU A 68 1.02 -17.30 -0.56
C GLU A 68 2.31 -17.42 0.27
N GLU A 69 3.23 -18.31 -0.13
CA GLU A 69 4.52 -18.51 0.52
C GLU A 69 5.38 -17.24 0.57
N ILE A 70 5.29 -16.38 -0.45
CA ILE A 70 6.03 -15.11 -0.44
C ILE A 70 5.51 -14.22 0.69
N TYR A 71 4.19 -14.08 0.80
CA TYR A 71 3.57 -13.29 1.85
C TYR A 71 3.88 -13.86 3.24
N TYR A 72 3.74 -15.16 3.46
CA TYR A 72 4.03 -15.78 4.76
C TYR A 72 5.50 -15.65 5.18
N ASN A 73 6.44 -15.57 4.23
CA ASN A 73 7.86 -15.37 4.51
C ASN A 73 8.27 -13.90 4.60
N SER A 74 7.38 -12.96 4.28
CA SER A 74 7.63 -11.53 4.45
C SER A 74 7.50 -11.10 5.91
N PRO A 75 8.12 -9.97 6.30
CA PRO A 75 7.86 -9.35 7.61
C PRO A 75 6.38 -8.96 7.78
N THR A 76 5.94 -8.80 9.03
CA THR A 76 4.58 -8.36 9.38
C THR A 76 4.42 -6.85 9.20
N PHE A 77 3.19 -6.35 9.35
CA PHE A 77 2.88 -4.92 9.24
C PHE A 77 3.76 -4.03 10.15
N ASP A 78 3.98 -4.46 11.40
CA ASP A 78 4.78 -3.73 12.39
C ASP A 78 6.21 -3.41 11.90
N TYR A 79 6.83 -4.34 11.16
CA TYR A 79 8.17 -4.12 10.60
C TYR A 79 8.19 -2.96 9.59
N TYR A 80 7.12 -2.81 8.81
CA TYR A 80 6.99 -1.82 7.75
C TYR A 80 6.27 -0.54 8.18
N TYR A 81 5.67 -0.50 9.37
CA TYR A 81 4.88 0.64 9.85
C TYR A 81 5.59 1.97 9.66
N THR A 82 6.88 2.05 10.04
CA THR A 82 7.66 3.29 9.87
C THR A 82 7.78 3.69 8.41
N LYS A 83 8.10 2.75 7.49
CA LYS A 83 8.19 3.03 6.05
C LYS A 83 6.86 3.55 5.50
N ILE A 84 5.75 2.88 5.81
CA ILE A 84 4.41 3.25 5.33
C ILE A 84 4.01 4.62 5.90
N LYS A 85 4.23 4.85 7.20
CA LYS A 85 3.97 6.14 7.84
C LYS A 85 4.76 7.27 7.19
N ASP A 86 6.05 7.06 6.91
CA ASP A 86 6.90 8.07 6.31
C ASP A 86 6.46 8.40 4.86
N LEU A 87 5.98 7.41 4.11
CA LEU A 87 5.37 7.62 2.79
C LEU A 87 4.10 8.47 2.90
N LEU A 88 3.17 8.09 3.78
CA LEU A 88 1.86 8.76 3.95
C LEU A 88 1.96 10.16 4.55
N THR A 89 3.05 10.45 5.27
CA THR A 89 3.28 11.75 5.93
C THR A 89 4.42 12.55 5.29
N MET A 90 4.87 12.13 4.10
CA MET A 90 5.95 12.79 3.36
C MET A 90 5.66 14.29 3.18
N PRO A 91 6.60 15.18 3.53
CA PRO A 91 6.43 16.61 3.34
C PRO A 91 6.18 16.99 1.88
N ASP A 92 5.33 17.99 1.67
CA ASP A 92 5.02 18.53 0.34
C ASP A 92 4.52 17.46 -0.65
N CYS A 93 3.77 16.48 -0.13
CA CYS A 93 3.15 15.41 -0.89
C CYS A 93 1.62 15.47 -0.82
N LYS A 94 0.95 15.24 -1.95
CA LYS A 94 -0.49 15.01 -2.00
C LYS A 94 -0.77 13.54 -2.33
N ILE A 95 -1.71 12.94 -1.61
CA ILE A 95 -2.16 11.59 -1.92
C ILE A 95 -3.26 11.68 -2.97
N ILE A 96 -3.11 10.94 -4.07
CA ILE A 96 -4.06 10.83 -5.18
C ILE A 96 -4.25 9.36 -5.53
N GLY A 97 -5.45 8.96 -5.96
CA GLY A 97 -5.72 7.57 -6.26
C GLY A 97 -7.21 7.29 -6.42
N PHE A 98 -7.53 6.08 -6.84
CA PHE A 98 -8.91 5.61 -6.94
C PHE A 98 -9.35 5.06 -5.58
N SER A 99 -10.55 5.40 -5.12
CA SER A 99 -11.15 4.82 -3.91
C SER A 99 -10.36 4.86 -2.59
N LEU A 100 -9.31 5.69 -2.47
CA LEU A 100 -8.36 5.71 -1.33
C LEU A 100 -8.96 5.67 0.08
N TYR A 101 -10.21 6.13 0.26
CA TYR A 101 -10.91 5.99 1.53
C TYR A 101 -11.03 4.51 1.96
N HIS A 102 -11.33 3.62 1.02
CA HIS A 102 -11.44 2.19 1.27
C HIS A 102 -10.09 1.57 1.65
N ASP A 103 -9.02 1.91 0.94
CA ASP A 103 -7.67 1.42 1.27
C ASP A 103 -7.18 1.95 2.62
N SER A 104 -7.33 3.25 2.85
CA SER A 104 -6.86 3.87 4.09
C SER A 104 -7.53 3.32 5.35
N ALA A 105 -8.74 2.75 5.23
CA ALA A 105 -9.43 2.12 6.35
C ALA A 105 -8.68 0.89 6.88
N PHE A 106 -8.01 0.13 6.01
CA PHE A 106 -7.24 -1.04 6.43
C PHE A 106 -6.03 -0.66 7.29
N LEU A 107 -5.41 0.51 7.04
CA LEU A 107 -4.28 0.99 7.86
C LEU A 107 -4.68 1.28 9.31
N ALA A 108 -5.97 1.54 9.57
CA ALA A 108 -6.48 1.79 10.92
C ALA A 108 -6.75 0.50 11.70
N THR A 109 -6.80 -0.65 11.01
CA THR A 109 -7.13 -1.96 11.58
C THR A 109 -6.04 -3.01 11.38
N ALA A 110 -4.92 -2.62 10.79
CA ALA A 110 -3.74 -3.45 10.55
C ALA A 110 -3.01 -3.79 11.85
#